data_AF-A0AA42XV17-F1
#
_entry.id   AF-A0AA42XV17-F1
#
_cell.length_a   1.000
_cell.length_b   1.000
_cell.length_c   1.000
_cell.angle_alpha   90.00
_cell.angle_beta   90.00
_cell.angle_gamma   90.00
#
_symmetry.space_group_name_H-M   'P 1'
#
loop_
_entity.id
_entity.type
_entity.pdbx_description
1 polymer ?
#
loop_
_entity_poly.entity_id
_entity_poly.type
_entity_poly.pdbx_seq_one_letter_code
_entity_poly.pdbx_strand_id
1 'polypeptide(L)'
;MAGTKSELHEDVALLCSRSEDGRSYGILRRRKEEIQVGTLRALEEGKPIHGEIVSLRPRSDSPMLFDVETEHVMTPARTASGPPKISTKEYREGWDSIWSEKSGSRALN
;
A
#
# COMPACT_ATOMS: atom_id res chain seq x y z
N MET A 1 -40.05 15.99 13.35
CA MET A 1 -39.00 15.13 13.92
C MET A 1 -37.75 15.32 13.09
N ALA A 2 -36.83 16.15 13.56
CA ALA A 2 -35.58 16.43 12.84
C ALA A 2 -34.61 15.29 13.16
N GLY A 3 -34.30 14.47 12.16
CA GLY A 3 -33.23 13.49 12.24
C GLY A 3 -31.92 14.24 12.47
N THR A 4 -31.29 13.98 13.62
CA THR A 4 -29.96 14.47 13.94
C THR A 4 -29.00 14.05 12.84
N LYS A 5 -28.46 15.04 12.12
CA LYS A 5 -27.42 14.89 11.13
C LYS A 5 -26.17 14.41 11.87
N SER A 6 -26.05 13.09 12.05
CA SER A 6 -24.82 12.43 12.48
C SER A 6 -23.70 13.05 11.66
N GLU A 7 -22.62 13.50 12.30
CA GLU A 7 -21.48 14.09 11.61
C GLU A 7 -21.16 13.21 10.40
N LEU A 8 -21.39 13.77 9.21
CA LEU A 8 -21.37 12.99 7.98
C LEU A 8 -19.91 12.61 7.72
N HIS A 9 -19.46 11.49 8.29
CA HIS A 9 -18.22 10.87 7.86
C HIS A 9 -18.40 10.60 6.36
N GLU A 10 -17.64 11.36 5.55
CA GLU A 10 -17.68 11.27 4.08
C GLU A 10 -17.11 9.95 3.57
N ASP A 11 -16.50 9.18 4.48
CA ASP A 11 -15.84 7.92 4.23
C ASP A 11 -16.43 6.80 5.09
N VAL A 12 -17.11 5.87 4.44
CA VAL A 12 -17.89 4.80 5.10
C VAL A 12 -17.71 3.50 4.34
N ALA A 13 -17.46 2.41 5.06
CA ALA A 13 -17.40 1.06 4.52
C ALA A 13 -18.57 0.20 5.00
N LEU A 14 -19.15 -0.54 4.08
CA LEU A 14 -20.09 -1.63 4.32
C LEU A 14 -19.35 -2.96 4.14
N LEU A 15 -19.42 -3.84 5.15
CA LEU A 15 -18.93 -5.23 5.02
C LEU A 15 -20.00 -6.10 4.34
N CYS A 16 -19.67 -6.72 3.21
CA CYS A 16 -20.63 -7.45 2.39
C CYS A 16 -20.48 -8.97 2.47
N SER A 17 -19.25 -9.48 2.51
CA SER A 17 -18.98 -10.92 2.49
C SER A 17 -17.73 -11.25 3.27
N ARG A 18 -17.62 -12.51 3.70
CA ARG A 18 -16.40 -13.07 4.29
C ARG A 18 -15.78 -14.04 3.27
N SER A 19 -14.46 -14.02 3.13
CA SER A 19 -13.74 -14.96 2.28
C SER A 19 -13.83 -16.39 2.79
N GLU A 20 -13.59 -17.36 1.90
CA GLU A 20 -13.64 -18.79 2.23
C GLU A 20 -12.64 -19.19 3.33
N ASP A 21 -11.44 -18.60 3.31
CA ASP A 21 -10.43 -18.78 4.37
C ASP A 21 -10.76 -18.04 5.67
N GLY A 22 -11.81 -17.22 5.68
CA GLY A 22 -12.27 -16.45 6.81
C GLY A 22 -11.37 -15.29 7.24
N ARG A 23 -10.33 -14.95 6.45
CA ARG A 23 -9.29 -13.96 6.80
C ARG A 23 -9.52 -12.57 6.21
N SER A 24 -10.45 -12.45 5.28
CA SER A 24 -10.75 -11.18 4.61
C SER A 24 -12.25 -10.98 4.41
N TYR A 25 -12.62 -9.74 4.15
CA TYR A 25 -14.00 -9.32 3.91
C TYR A 25 -14.09 -8.57 2.59
N GLY A 26 -15.12 -8.87 1.80
CA GLY A 26 -15.51 -8.01 0.69
C GLY A 26 -16.19 -6.75 1.24
N ILE A 27 -15.79 -5.59 0.74
CA ILE A 27 -16.34 -4.30 1.19
C ILE A 27 -16.83 -3.44 0.01
N LEU A 28 -17.86 -2.63 0.31
CA LEU A 28 -18.24 -1.47 -0.49
C LEU A 28 -17.92 -0.21 0.33
N ARG A 29 -17.05 0.65 -0.21
CA ARG A 29 -16.65 1.89 0.46
C ARG A 29 -17.15 3.08 -0.33
N ARG A 30 -17.85 4.00 0.33
CA ARG A 30 -18.13 5.32 -0.22
C ARG A 30 -17.09 6.28 0.32
N ARG A 31 -16.39 6.98 -0.58
CA ARG A 31 -15.46 8.05 -0.25
C ARG A 31 -15.79 9.27 -1.10
N LYS A 32 -16.24 10.35 -0.46
CA LYS A 32 -16.78 11.54 -1.17
C LYS A 32 -17.93 11.13 -2.11
N GLU A 33 -17.75 11.28 -3.41
CA GLU A 33 -18.73 10.95 -4.46
C GLU A 33 -18.45 9.60 -5.14
N GLU A 34 -17.38 8.90 -4.75
CA GLU A 34 -16.98 7.63 -5.36
C GLU A 34 -17.41 6.43 -4.51
N ILE A 35 -17.84 5.36 -5.20
CA ILE A 35 -18.03 4.04 -4.61
C ILE A 35 -16.91 3.13 -5.09
N GLN A 36 -16.22 2.50 -4.14
CA GLN A 36 -15.12 1.59 -4.37
C GLN A 36 -15.50 0.20 -3.89
N VAL A 37 -15.11 -0.81 -4.66
CA VAL A 37 -15.22 -2.22 -4.29
C VAL A 37 -13.84 -2.73 -3.97
N GLY A 38 -13.69 -3.45 -2.85
CA GLY A 38 -12.39 -3.96 -2.45
C GLY A 38 -12.47 -5.08 -1.44
N THR A 39 -11.29 -5.50 -1.00
CA THR A 39 -11.12 -6.53 0.01
C THR A 39 -10.40 -5.94 1.22
N LEU A 40 -10.99 -6.10 2.39
CA LEU A 40 -10.41 -5.73 3.67
C LEU A 40 -9.80 -6.96 4.34
N ARG A 41 -8.60 -6.81 4.89
CA ARG A 41 -7.95 -7.85 5.70
C ARG A 41 -7.25 -7.22 6.89
N ALA A 42 -7.09 -8.00 7.95
CA ALA A 42 -6.21 -7.60 9.05
C ALA A 42 -4.76 -7.49 8.56
N LEU A 43 -4.01 -6.54 9.14
CA LEU A 43 -2.58 -6.45 8.93
C LEU A 43 -1.89 -7.64 9.61
N GLU A 44 -0.90 -8.21 8.92
CA GLU A 44 -0.13 -9.34 9.40
C GLU A 44 1.36 -9.03 9.23
N GLU A 45 2.13 -9.25 10.29
CA GLU A 45 3.58 -9.01 10.26
C GLU A 45 4.27 -9.86 9.19
N GLY A 46 5.23 -9.25 8.49
CA GLY A 46 5.99 -9.90 7.41
C GLY A 46 5.20 -10.11 6.11
N LYS A 47 3.91 -9.73 6.04
CA LYS A 47 3.13 -9.79 4.80
C LYS A 47 3.09 -8.44 4.08
N PRO A 48 3.13 -8.44 2.74
CA PRO A 48 3.03 -7.21 1.97
C PRO A 48 1.67 -6.55 2.14
N ILE A 49 1.68 -5.22 2.14
CA ILE A 49 0.48 -4.37 2.16
C ILE A 49 0.25 -3.86 0.74
N HIS A 50 -0.98 -3.99 0.26
CA HIS A 50 -1.42 -3.47 -1.03
C HIS A 50 -2.57 -2.49 -0.80
N GLY A 51 -2.56 -1.35 -1.49
CA GLY A 51 -3.62 -0.35 -1.39
C GLY A 51 -3.48 0.56 -0.16
N GLU A 52 -4.46 0.53 0.75
CA GLU A 52 -4.55 1.47 1.87
C GLU A 52 -4.54 0.75 3.21
N ILE A 53 -3.96 1.39 4.22
CA ILE A 53 -4.13 1.03 5.62
C ILE A 53 -5.21 1.93 6.19
N VAL A 54 -6.23 1.30 6.77
CA VAL A 54 -7.40 1.98 7.31
C VAL A 54 -7.72 1.51 8.72
N SER A 55 -8.16 2.45 9.55
CA SER A 55 -8.79 2.23 10.85
C SER A 55 -10.31 2.22 10.65
N LEU A 56 -10.99 1.26 11.26
CA LEU A 56 -12.45 1.12 11.17
C LEU A 56 -13.11 1.34 12.52
N ARG A 57 -14.09 2.23 12.58
CA ARG A 57 -14.93 2.45 13.77
C ARG A 57 -16.36 2.02 13.47
N PRO A 58 -16.91 1.02 14.19
CA PRO A 58 -18.29 0.59 13.97
C PRO A 58 -19.25 1.72 14.32
N ARG A 59 -20.29 1.90 13.51
CA ARG A 59 -21.34 2.86 13.83
C ARG A 59 -22.38 2.24 14.75
N SER A 60 -22.90 3.04 15.69
CA SER A 60 -23.92 2.59 16.64
C SER A 60 -25.29 2.36 16.01
N ASP A 61 -25.57 3.00 14.88
CA ASP A 61 -26.84 2.92 14.15
C ASP A 61 -26.92 1.70 13.20
N SER A 62 -25.77 1.14 12.79
CA SER A 62 -25.74 -0.04 11.92
C SER A 62 -24.48 -0.88 12.15
N PRO A 63 -24.62 -2.16 12.55
CA PRO A 63 -23.48 -3.02 12.90
C PRO A 63 -22.62 -3.43 11.68
N MET A 64 -23.12 -3.22 10.46
CA MET A 64 -22.39 -3.54 9.22
C MET A 64 -21.70 -2.33 8.59
N LEU A 65 -21.95 -1.12 9.12
CA LEU A 65 -21.35 0.12 8.64
C LEU A 65 -20.24 0.58 9.58
N PHE A 66 -19.14 0.99 8.96
CA PHE A 66 -17.94 1.45 9.66
C PHE A 66 -17.50 2.80 9.11
N ASP A 67 -17.20 3.73 9.99
CA ASP A 67 -16.44 4.92 9.65
C ASP A 67 -15.01 4.52 9.35
N VAL A 68 -14.50 5.02 8.23
CA VAL A 68 -13.16 4.70 7.74
C VAL A 68 -12.25 5.90 7.96
N GLU A 69 -11.08 5.64 8.53
CA GLU A 69 -9.99 6.62 8.63
C GLU A 69 -8.76 6.03 7.92
N THR A 70 -8.29 6.70 6.87
CA THR A 70 -7.09 6.25 6.15
C THR A 70 -5.84 6.72 6.88
N GLU A 71 -5.13 5.77 7.48
CA GLU A 71 -3.84 6.00 8.15
C GLU A 71 -2.70 6.17 7.14
N HIS A 72 -2.74 5.38 6.06
CA HIS A 72 -1.68 5.38 5.08
C HIS A 72 -2.15 4.93 3.69
N VAL A 73 -1.69 5.63 2.65
CA VAL A 73 -1.93 5.27 1.24
C VAL A 73 -0.62 4.74 0.66
N MET A 74 -0.59 3.46 0.29
CA MET A 74 0.55 2.91 -0.46
C MET A 74 0.42 3.36 -1.92
N THR A 75 1.11 4.45 -2.28
CA THR A 75 1.31 4.76 -3.69
C THR A 75 2.24 3.69 -4.29
N PRO A 76 1.84 3.00 -5.37
CA PRO A 76 2.74 2.07 -6.04
C PRO A 76 3.99 2.84 -6.46
N ALA A 77 5.16 2.26 -6.21
CA ALA A 77 6.41 2.81 -6.72
C ALA A 77 6.24 3.01 -8.23
N ARG A 78 6.50 4.24 -8.72
CA ARG A 78 6.44 4.51 -10.16
C ARG A 78 7.33 3.49 -10.84
N THR A 79 6.75 2.67 -11.71
CA THR A 79 7.50 1.77 -12.57
C THR A 79 8.30 2.63 -13.52
N ALA A 80 9.53 2.98 -13.14
CA ALA A 80 10.46 3.61 -14.05
C ALA A 80 10.66 2.62 -15.20
N SER A 81 10.40 3.08 -16.42
CA SER A 81 10.65 2.27 -17.61
C SER A 81 12.15 2.04 -17.75
N GLY A 82 12.54 0.77 -17.81
CA GLY A 82 13.92 0.33 -18.00
C GLY A 82 14.42 -0.55 -16.85
N PRO A 83 15.53 -1.28 -17.08
CA PRO A 83 16.14 -2.06 -16.03
C PRO A 83 16.55 -1.14 -14.86
N PRO A 84 16.45 -1.62 -13.61
CA PRO A 84 16.84 -0.85 -12.44
C PRO A 84 18.29 -0.36 -12.62
N LYS A 85 18.45 0.97 -12.74
CA LYS A 85 19.76 1.59 -12.83
C LYS A 85 20.31 1.78 -11.42
N ILE A 86 21.15 0.85 -10.98
CA ILE A 86 22.03 1.11 -9.83
C ILE A 86 23.11 2.08 -10.32
N SER A 87 22.86 3.37 -10.16
CA SER A 87 23.78 4.44 -10.53
C SER A 87 24.20 5.25 -9.31
N THR A 88 24.32 4.63 -8.14
CA THR A 88 25.10 5.26 -7.07
C THR A 88 26.55 5.27 -7.49
N LYS A 89 27.21 6.40 -7.26
CA LYS A 89 28.62 6.59 -7.62
C LYS A 89 29.48 5.56 -6.90
N GLU A 90 29.14 5.26 -5.66
CA GLU A 90 29.81 4.33 -4.76
C GLU A 90 29.73 2.88 -5.27
N TYR A 91 28.58 2.47 -5.83
CA TYR A 91 28.45 1.12 -6.42
C TYR A 91 29.30 0.98 -7.68
N ARG A 92 29.33 2.02 -8.52
CA ARG A 92 30.16 2.02 -9.73
C ARG A 92 31.65 2.06 -9.40
N GLU A 93 32.05 2.87 -8.43
CA GLU A 93 33.44 2.92 -7.93
C GLU A 93 33.89 1.58 -7.33
N GLY A 94 33.02 0.93 -6.54
CA GLY A 94 33.29 -0.42 -6.05
C GLY A 94 33.41 -1.45 -7.17
N TRP A 95 32.55 -1.35 -8.19
CA TRP A 95 32.61 -2.23 -9.36
C TRP A 95 33.90 -2.02 -10.16
N ASP A 96 34.24 -0.76 -10.48
CA ASP A 96 35.48 -0.43 -11.18
C ASP A 96 36.72 -0.84 -10.35
N SER A 97 36.68 -0.75 -9.02
CA SER A 97 37.79 -1.22 -8.18
C SER A 97 38.05 -2.73 -8.26
N ILE A 98 37.01 -3.54 -8.45
CA ILE A 98 37.13 -5.01 -8.46
C ILE A 98 37.37 -5.52 -9.89
N TRP A 99 36.70 -4.92 -10.88
CA TRP A 99 36.64 -5.44 -12.25
C TRP A 99 37.23 -4.52 -13.31
N SER A 100 37.67 -3.30 -12.99
CA SER A 100 38.48 -2.55 -13.96
C SER A 100 39.85 -3.21 -14.06
N GLU A 101 40.11 -3.80 -15.21
CA GLU A 101 41.47 -4.16 -15.59
C GLU A 101 42.27 -2.86 -15.62
N LYS A 102 43.17 -2.67 -14.65
CA LYS A 102 44.25 -1.70 -14.80
C LYS A 102 45.10 -2.13 -15.99
N SER A 103 44.73 -1.67 -17.18
CA SER A 103 45.60 -1.71 -18.35
C SER A 103 46.80 -0.80 -18.06
N GLY A 104 47.93 -1.42 -17.73
CA GLY A 104 49.22 -0.78 -17.50
C GLY A 104 49.73 -1.00 -16.07
N SER A 105 50.83 -1.70 -15.79
CA SER A 105 51.96 -2.11 -16.63
C SER A 105 52.60 -3.35 -16.01
N ARG A 106 52.45 -4.52 -16.64
CA ARG A 106 53.28 -5.69 -16.33
C ARG A 106 54.49 -5.65 -17.27
N ALA A 107 55.52 -4.91 -16.88
CA ALA A 107 56.85 -5.11 -17.46
C ALA A 107 57.30 -6.52 -17.02
N LEU A 108 57.24 -7.46 -17.95
CA LEU A 108 57.87 -8.77 -17.81
C LEU A 108 59.38 -8.55 -17.93
N ASN A 109 60.10 -8.66 -16.81
CA ASN A 109 61.50 -9.06 -16.81
C ASN A 109 61.54 -10.54 -16.45
#